data_AF-A0A0E3LG54-F1
#
_entry.id   AF-A0A0E3LG54-F1
#
_cell.length_a   1.000
_cell.length_b   1.000
_cell.length_c   1.000
_cell.angle_alpha   90.00
_cell.angle_beta   90.00
_cell.angle_gamma   90.00
#
_symmetry.space_group_name_H-M   'P 1'
#
loop_
_entity.id
_entity.type
_entity.pdbx_description
1 polymer ?
#
loop_
_entity_poly.entity_id
_entity_poly.type
_entity_poly.pdbx_seq_one_letter_code
_entity_poly.pdbx_strand_id
1 'polypeptide(L)'
;MVKERIGDFVKFQKTEVINRPETIFGRKEKSDKKFSDSSGNSVNKLIPVASLILAVLITLSIGLFLYEGINHLNNGTPGSVTILEEPELLDALRNAQDRGVLLAMHGWAHEDYSTLTPLQIKENIEKGKYVFEKAGIVPVAFILPEEPIHGTIDASLKREIESNGIPTELPVLETDGTYRNEYTWNWREMESLEDSRYQEASEQIREDNPTTILLHAQDWNPYTKQFITDYLSSTNERNVTIRVDDVEVNTRPEMVSDMAQLTQYESVGQVAFAVIPAGAGKGDNPAIGNININRIMGVYFWFFIITSLLPLSFFATWKLLSKWHKNRKQNRYLLEDGRDPKDPNTKGPILVSVISPAYNEEKSIGKCLQSILNQDYKGKMEVIAVNDGSSDRTAEIISKYPVKLLDLKVNGGKANALNKAIEIAKGDILIFTDSDSYMAPNAVSSLVKCLNENEEAQMVAGNVFIHDNRGKKES
;
A
#
# COMPACT_ATOMS: atom_id res chain seq x y z
N MET A 1 52.53 -2.78 -26.56
CA MET A 1 51.21 -3.15 -26.01
C MET A 1 50.23 -3.78 -27.01
N VAL A 2 50.63 -4.15 -28.24
CA VAL A 2 49.71 -4.79 -29.22
C VAL A 2 49.99 -6.30 -29.43
N LYS A 3 51.16 -6.81 -29.01
CA LYS A 3 51.50 -8.23 -29.12
C LYS A 3 50.94 -9.13 -28.01
N GLU A 4 50.67 -8.60 -26.82
CA GLU A 4 50.08 -9.40 -25.72
C GLU A 4 48.59 -9.67 -25.92
N ARG A 5 47.84 -8.77 -26.59
CA ARG A 5 46.37 -8.92 -26.75
C ARG A 5 45.93 -9.90 -27.84
N ILE A 6 46.83 -10.37 -28.71
CA ILE A 6 46.48 -11.38 -29.73
C ILE A 6 46.57 -12.80 -29.16
N GLY A 7 47.43 -13.04 -28.16
CA GLY A 7 47.55 -14.33 -27.47
C GLY A 7 46.30 -14.70 -26.66
N ASP A 8 45.59 -13.70 -26.14
CA ASP A 8 44.37 -13.92 -25.34
C ASP A 8 43.16 -14.31 -26.21
N PHE A 9 43.14 -13.96 -27.49
CA PHE A 9 42.04 -14.29 -28.41
C PHE A 9 41.99 -15.79 -28.76
N VAL A 10 43.14 -16.47 -28.76
CA VAL A 10 43.23 -17.92 -29.01
C VAL A 10 42.86 -18.73 -27.76
N LYS A 11 43.01 -18.17 -26.56
CA LYS A 11 42.64 -18.83 -25.29
C LYS A 11 41.14 -18.82 -24.98
N PHE A 12 40.37 -17.88 -25.55
CA PHE A 12 38.92 -17.79 -25.33
C PHE A 12 38.08 -18.81 -26.12
N GLN A 13 38.68 -19.63 -26.99
CA GLN A 13 37.96 -20.70 -27.70
C GLN A 13 37.70 -21.97 -26.86
N LYS A 14 38.05 -21.99 -25.57
CA LYS A 14 37.75 -23.12 -24.68
C LYS A 14 37.18 -22.64 -23.34
N THR A 15 35.92 -22.22 -23.29
CA THR A 15 34.98 -22.59 -22.20
C THR A 15 33.56 -22.08 -22.44
N GLU A 16 32.60 -22.95 -22.10
CA GLU A 16 31.17 -22.75 -21.87
C GLU A 16 30.26 -22.34 -23.04
N VAL A 17 29.85 -23.39 -23.75
CA VAL A 17 28.50 -23.52 -24.32
C VAL A 17 27.48 -23.39 -23.19
N ILE A 18 26.88 -22.22 -23.02
CA ILE A 18 25.61 -22.10 -22.31
C ILE A 18 24.51 -22.46 -23.31
N ASN A 19 24.09 -23.72 -23.26
CA ASN A 19 22.86 -24.19 -23.89
C ASN A 19 21.68 -23.42 -23.29
N ARG A 20 21.03 -22.56 -24.10
CA ARG A 20 19.61 -22.28 -23.94
C ARG A 20 18.88 -22.89 -25.15
N PRO A 21 17.93 -23.81 -24.93
CA PRO A 21 17.23 -24.47 -26.00
C PRO A 21 16.16 -23.53 -26.59
N GLU A 22 15.91 -23.75 -27.88
CA GLU A 22 14.79 -23.25 -28.67
C GLU A 22 14.86 -21.79 -29.15
N THR A 23 15.46 -21.60 -30.33
CA THR A 23 14.78 -20.83 -31.38
C THR A 23 14.98 -21.52 -32.72
N ILE A 24 13.88 -22.09 -33.19
CA ILE A 24 13.72 -22.84 -34.43
C ILE A 24 13.98 -21.91 -35.62
N PHE A 25 14.89 -22.31 -36.51
CA PHE A 25 14.97 -21.78 -37.87
C PHE A 25 13.69 -22.17 -38.64
N GLY A 26 12.79 -21.21 -38.82
CA GLY A 26 11.61 -21.33 -39.68
C GLY A 26 11.71 -20.39 -40.87
N ARG A 27 12.21 -20.91 -42.00
CA ARG A 27 12.14 -20.28 -43.32
C ARG A 27 10.67 -20.12 -43.72
N LYS A 28 10.20 -18.90 -44.01
CA LYS A 28 9.04 -18.69 -44.88
C LYS A 28 9.23 -17.44 -45.74
N GLU A 29 9.25 -17.69 -47.04
CA GLU A 29 9.25 -16.71 -48.12
C GLU A 29 8.10 -15.71 -47.95
N LYS A 30 8.39 -14.42 -48.13
CA LYS A 30 7.37 -13.43 -48.47
C LYS A 30 7.02 -13.62 -49.95
N SER A 31 5.96 -14.35 -50.23
CA SER A 31 5.15 -14.09 -51.41
C SER A 31 4.11 -13.03 -51.05
N ASP A 32 4.03 -12.00 -51.87
CA ASP A 32 3.01 -10.96 -51.80
C ASP A 32 1.61 -11.50 -51.54
N LYS A 33 0.96 -10.99 -50.49
CA LYS A 33 -0.49 -10.76 -50.43
C LYS A 33 -0.79 -9.79 -49.31
N LYS A 34 -1.34 -8.63 -49.69
CA LYS A 34 -2.11 -7.74 -48.83
C LYS A 34 -3.09 -8.57 -48.00
N PHE A 35 -3.00 -8.52 -46.67
CA PHE A 35 -4.14 -8.67 -45.78
C PHE A 35 -3.85 -7.90 -44.49
N SER A 36 -4.79 -7.03 -44.13
CA SER A 36 -4.86 -6.30 -42.88
C SER A 36 -4.88 -7.25 -41.69
N ASP A 37 -4.12 -6.96 -40.63
CA ASP A 37 -4.72 -6.96 -39.29
C ASP A 37 -3.85 -6.26 -38.23
N SER A 38 -4.50 -5.34 -37.55
CA SER A 38 -4.15 -4.75 -36.26
C SER A 38 -4.45 -5.74 -35.12
N SER A 39 -3.52 -6.00 -34.19
CA SER A 39 -3.84 -6.42 -32.78
C SER A 39 -2.67 -6.87 -31.89
N GLY A 40 -1.38 -6.83 -32.29
CA GLY A 40 -0.32 -7.45 -31.47
C GLY A 40 0.37 -6.62 -30.37
N ASN A 41 0.27 -5.29 -30.38
CA ASN A 41 1.16 -4.41 -29.58
C ASN A 41 0.51 -3.74 -28.36
N SER A 42 -0.80 -3.91 -28.12
CA SER A 42 -1.47 -3.32 -26.94
C SER A 42 -1.38 -4.21 -25.70
N VAL A 43 -1.32 -5.54 -25.88
CA VAL A 43 -1.48 -6.50 -24.78
C VAL A 43 -0.37 -6.37 -23.72
N ASN A 44 0.89 -6.21 -24.12
CA ASN A 44 2.01 -6.08 -23.16
C ASN A 44 2.07 -4.76 -22.39
N LYS A 45 1.43 -3.69 -22.89
CA LYS A 45 1.30 -2.41 -22.15
C LYS A 45 0.08 -2.38 -21.23
N LEU A 46 -0.89 -3.26 -21.48
CA LEU A 46 -2.13 -3.37 -20.71
C LEU A 46 -1.97 -4.24 -19.46
N ILE A 47 -1.01 -5.18 -19.41
CA ILE A 47 -0.83 -6.08 -18.26
C ILE A 47 -0.62 -5.32 -16.93
N PRO A 48 0.26 -4.31 -16.81
CA PRO A 48 0.44 -3.59 -15.54
C PRO A 48 -0.81 -2.79 -15.14
N VAL A 49 -1.51 -2.23 -16.12
CA VAL A 49 -2.74 -1.45 -15.91
C VAL A 49 -3.89 -2.36 -15.49
N ALA A 50 -4.02 -3.52 -16.13
CA ALA A 50 -5.01 -4.53 -15.78
C ALA A 50 -4.76 -5.12 -14.39
N SER A 51 -3.50 -5.38 -14.02
CA SER A 51 -3.15 -5.82 -12.66
C SER A 51 -3.47 -4.77 -11.60
N LEU A 52 -3.26 -3.49 -11.90
CA LEU A 52 -3.63 -2.39 -11.00
C LEU A 52 -5.15 -2.27 -10.85
N ILE A 53 -5.91 -2.31 -11.94
CA ILE A 53 -7.37 -2.26 -11.93
C ILE A 53 -7.94 -3.46 -11.17
N LEU A 54 -7.40 -4.66 -11.41
CA LEU A 54 -7.81 -5.88 -10.73
C LEU A 54 -7.52 -5.82 -9.23
N ALA A 55 -6.36 -5.29 -8.82
CA ALA A 55 -6.04 -5.07 -7.42
C ALA A 55 -7.00 -4.08 -6.75
N VAL A 56 -7.34 -2.98 -7.43
CA VAL A 56 -8.34 -2.01 -6.93
C VAL A 56 -9.71 -2.66 -6.79
N LEU A 57 -10.18 -3.42 -7.79
CA LEU A 57 -11.49 -4.07 -7.77
C LEU A 57 -11.61 -5.15 -6.68
N ILE A 58 -10.60 -6.00 -6.53
CA ILE A 58 -10.55 -7.01 -5.44
C ILE A 58 -10.60 -6.32 -4.09
N THR A 59 -9.83 -5.23 -3.91
CA THR A 59 -9.76 -4.51 -2.64
C THR A 59 -11.06 -3.78 -2.34
N LEU A 60 -11.71 -3.16 -3.34
CA LEU A 60 -13.03 -2.54 -3.18
C LEU A 60 -14.09 -3.59 -2.81
N SER A 61 -14.02 -4.76 -3.45
CA SER A 61 -14.96 -5.87 -3.20
C SER A 61 -14.76 -6.44 -1.80
N ILE A 62 -13.53 -6.61 -1.34
CA ILE A 62 -13.23 -7.01 0.04
C ILE A 62 -13.67 -5.92 1.02
N GLY A 63 -13.48 -4.64 0.71
CA GLY A 63 -13.97 -3.52 1.52
C GLY A 63 -15.49 -3.53 1.66
N LEU A 64 -16.23 -3.73 0.56
CA LEU A 64 -17.70 -3.84 0.56
C LEU A 64 -18.20 -5.11 1.25
N PHE A 65 -17.54 -6.26 1.01
CA PHE A 65 -17.93 -7.55 1.58
C PHE A 65 -17.57 -7.67 3.06
N LEU A 66 -16.45 -7.09 3.50
CA LEU A 66 -16.15 -6.94 4.93
C LEU A 66 -17.06 -5.90 5.56
N TYR A 67 -17.45 -4.82 4.86
CA TYR A 67 -18.42 -3.87 5.40
C TYR A 67 -19.80 -4.52 5.63
N GLU A 68 -20.34 -5.28 4.68
CA GLU A 68 -21.60 -6.01 4.86
C GLU A 68 -21.47 -7.20 5.82
N GLY A 69 -20.36 -7.94 5.77
CA GLY A 69 -20.10 -9.10 6.63
C GLY A 69 -19.82 -8.72 8.09
N ILE A 70 -19.16 -7.58 8.33
CA ILE A 70 -19.01 -6.99 9.66
C ILE A 70 -20.35 -6.44 10.12
N ASN A 71 -21.14 -5.74 9.28
CA ASN A 71 -22.45 -5.24 9.70
C ASN A 71 -23.46 -6.36 10.02
N HIS A 72 -23.35 -7.54 9.41
CA HIS A 72 -24.24 -8.67 9.73
C HIS A 72 -23.81 -9.49 10.96
N LEU A 73 -22.57 -9.32 11.44
CA LEU A 73 -22.08 -9.95 12.67
C LEU A 73 -21.91 -8.95 13.84
N ASN A 74 -21.87 -7.64 13.57
CA ASN A 74 -21.80 -6.54 14.55
C ASN A 74 -23.15 -5.82 14.70
N ASN A 75 -24.16 -6.53 15.21
CA ASN A 75 -25.31 -5.86 15.85
C ASN A 75 -24.94 -5.30 17.25
N GLY A 76 -23.71 -5.47 17.70
CA GLY A 76 -23.07 -4.59 18.68
C GLY A 76 -22.21 -3.57 17.93
N THR A 77 -22.42 -2.29 18.21
CA THR A 77 -21.46 -1.24 17.87
C THR A 77 -20.04 -1.73 18.22
N PRO A 78 -19.02 -1.58 17.36
CA PRO A 78 -17.69 -2.09 17.64
C PRO A 78 -17.17 -1.50 18.95
N GLY A 79 -17.02 -2.33 19.99
CA GLY A 79 -16.55 -1.94 21.33
C GLY A 79 -17.58 -2.01 22.45
N SER A 80 -18.85 -2.38 22.19
CA SER A 80 -19.85 -2.60 23.25
C SER A 80 -20.15 -4.08 23.46
N VAL A 81 -19.99 -4.54 24.70
CA VAL A 81 -20.32 -5.89 25.21
C VAL A 81 -21.67 -5.83 25.90
N THR A 82 -22.53 -6.82 25.69
CA THR A 82 -23.86 -6.85 26.33
C THR A 82 -23.82 -7.59 27.66
N ILE A 83 -24.79 -7.31 28.55
CA ILE A 83 -24.96 -8.08 29.80
C ILE A 83 -25.21 -9.58 29.57
N LEU A 84 -25.59 -9.98 28.34
CA LEU A 84 -25.77 -11.39 27.96
C LEU A 84 -24.44 -12.17 27.94
N GLU A 85 -23.33 -11.46 27.80
CA GLU A 85 -21.99 -12.04 27.76
C GLU A 85 -21.41 -12.28 29.17
N GLU A 86 -22.14 -11.89 30.22
CA GLU A 86 -21.73 -12.02 31.61
C GLU A 86 -22.71 -12.90 32.42
N PRO A 87 -22.54 -14.24 32.39
CA PRO A 87 -23.48 -15.18 33.00
C PRO A 87 -23.69 -14.96 34.51
N GLU A 88 -22.63 -14.65 35.25
CA GLU A 88 -22.71 -14.44 36.70
C GLU A 88 -23.47 -13.16 37.05
N LEU A 89 -23.26 -12.08 36.28
CA LEU A 89 -24.02 -10.83 36.43
C LEU A 89 -25.49 -11.08 36.11
N LEU A 90 -25.75 -11.84 35.05
CA LEU A 90 -27.10 -12.18 34.63
C LEU A 90 -27.86 -12.98 35.70
N ASP A 91 -27.20 -13.97 36.31
CA ASP A 91 -27.77 -14.73 37.42
C ASP A 91 -28.00 -13.83 38.64
N ALA A 92 -27.10 -12.89 38.95
CA ALA A 92 -27.32 -11.91 40.02
C ALA A 92 -28.52 -10.98 39.75
N LEU A 93 -28.70 -10.51 38.51
CA LEU A 93 -29.84 -9.68 38.12
C LEU A 93 -31.16 -10.44 38.19
N ARG A 94 -31.19 -11.70 37.73
CA ARG A 94 -32.37 -12.57 37.86
C ARG A 94 -32.73 -12.82 39.31
N ASN A 95 -31.73 -13.15 40.14
CA ASN A 95 -31.94 -13.34 41.57
C ASN A 95 -32.41 -12.06 42.26
N ALA A 96 -31.94 -10.89 41.83
CA ALA A 96 -32.43 -9.61 42.32
C ALA A 96 -33.90 -9.39 41.95
N GLN A 97 -34.28 -9.67 40.69
CA GLN A 97 -35.67 -9.59 40.24
C GLN A 97 -36.58 -10.55 41.02
N ASP A 98 -36.16 -11.79 41.26
CA ASP A 98 -36.90 -12.78 42.05
C ASP A 98 -37.11 -12.34 43.52
N ARG A 99 -36.23 -11.46 44.03
CA ARG A 99 -36.35 -10.81 45.35
C ARG A 99 -37.24 -9.57 45.34
N GLY A 100 -37.83 -9.21 44.21
CA GLY A 100 -38.68 -8.03 44.07
C GLY A 100 -37.93 -6.75 43.70
N VAL A 101 -36.66 -6.83 43.29
CA VAL A 101 -35.96 -5.67 42.70
C VAL A 101 -36.56 -5.39 41.33
N LEU A 102 -36.97 -4.15 41.12
CA LEU A 102 -37.45 -3.66 39.84
C LEU A 102 -36.27 -3.45 38.89
N LEU A 103 -36.34 -3.99 37.68
CA LEU A 103 -35.30 -3.77 36.68
C LEU A 103 -35.81 -2.76 35.65
N ALA A 104 -35.08 -1.67 35.48
CA ALA A 104 -35.39 -0.63 34.50
C ALA A 104 -34.28 -0.59 33.45
N MET A 105 -34.63 -0.23 32.22
CA MET A 105 -33.66 -0.06 31.13
C MET A 105 -33.07 1.34 31.18
N HIS A 106 -31.75 1.43 31.27
CA HIS A 106 -31.01 2.69 31.38
C HIS A 106 -30.36 3.10 30.05
N GLY A 107 -31.19 3.27 29.02
CA GLY A 107 -30.71 3.53 27.65
C GLY A 107 -30.00 2.34 27.00
N TRP A 108 -29.35 2.57 25.85
CA TRP A 108 -28.49 1.61 25.16
C TRP A 108 -27.08 2.19 25.25
N ALA A 109 -26.14 1.53 25.93
CA ALA A 109 -24.77 2.03 26.10
C ALA A 109 -24.63 3.47 26.67
N HIS A 110 -25.57 3.88 27.54
CA HIS A 110 -25.54 5.19 28.21
C HIS A 110 -25.44 6.37 27.21
N GLU A 111 -26.11 6.26 26.07
CA GLU A 111 -26.19 7.32 25.06
C GLU A 111 -26.98 8.55 25.55
N ASP A 112 -26.65 9.71 25.01
CA ASP A 112 -27.46 10.93 25.15
C ASP A 112 -28.65 10.89 24.18
N TYR A 113 -29.81 10.47 24.69
CA TYR A 113 -31.05 10.34 23.91
C TYR A 113 -31.60 11.70 23.43
N SER A 114 -31.16 12.83 23.97
CA SER A 114 -31.58 14.16 23.51
C SER A 114 -30.99 14.54 22.15
N THR A 115 -29.89 13.88 21.77
CA THR A 115 -29.19 14.12 20.49
C THR A 115 -29.60 13.15 19.37
N LEU A 116 -30.37 12.11 19.72
CA LEU A 116 -30.74 11.04 18.79
C LEU A 116 -31.96 11.39 17.95
N THR A 117 -31.99 10.86 16.73
CA THR A 117 -33.20 10.90 15.89
C THR A 117 -34.26 9.91 16.41
N PRO A 118 -35.55 10.10 16.12
CA PRO A 118 -36.60 9.15 16.53
C PRO A 118 -36.34 7.71 16.07
N LEU A 119 -35.77 7.53 14.88
CA LEU A 119 -35.39 6.20 14.38
C LEU A 119 -34.30 5.56 15.25
N GLN A 120 -33.26 6.32 15.62
CA GLN A 120 -32.18 5.82 16.50
C GLN A 120 -32.70 5.49 17.90
N ILE A 121 -33.56 6.34 18.46
CA ILE A 121 -34.22 6.10 19.77
C ILE A 121 -34.97 4.77 19.72
N LYS A 122 -35.79 4.57 18.69
CA LYS A 122 -36.54 3.33 18.49
C LYS A 122 -35.60 2.11 18.37
N GLU A 123 -34.59 2.19 17.51
CA GLU A 123 -33.62 1.11 17.33
C GLU A 123 -32.92 0.73 18.64
N ASN A 124 -32.52 1.72 19.44
CA ASN A 124 -31.79 1.50 20.68
C ASN A 124 -32.68 0.94 21.79
N ILE A 125 -33.95 1.38 21.87
CA ILE A 125 -34.95 0.77 22.75
C ILE A 125 -35.23 -0.69 22.34
N GLU A 126 -35.38 -0.97 21.04
CA GLU A 126 -35.61 -2.33 20.53
C GLU A 126 -34.43 -3.27 20.83
N LYS A 127 -33.19 -2.78 20.66
CA LYS A 127 -31.99 -3.55 21.04
C LYS A 127 -31.93 -3.84 22.54
N GLY A 128 -32.19 -2.82 23.37
CA GLY A 128 -32.19 -3.00 24.83
C GLY A 128 -33.27 -3.97 25.30
N LYS A 129 -34.48 -3.87 24.74
CA LYS A 129 -35.56 -4.86 24.96
C LYS A 129 -35.15 -6.27 24.60
N TYR A 130 -34.54 -6.44 23.43
CA TYR A 130 -34.05 -7.74 22.98
C TYR A 130 -33.04 -8.31 23.98
N VAL A 131 -32.11 -7.48 24.49
CA VAL A 131 -31.16 -7.90 25.53
C VAL A 131 -31.88 -8.30 26.81
N PHE A 132 -32.82 -7.51 27.32
CA PHE A 132 -33.60 -7.86 28.51
C PHE A 132 -34.38 -9.18 28.33
N GLU A 133 -35.03 -9.36 27.18
CA GLU A 133 -35.76 -10.59 26.85
C GLU A 133 -34.84 -11.81 26.85
N LYS A 134 -33.67 -11.74 26.19
CA LYS A 134 -32.68 -12.83 26.18
C LYS A 134 -32.04 -13.06 27.54
N ALA A 135 -31.91 -12.00 28.33
CA ALA A 135 -31.47 -12.07 29.71
C ALA A 135 -32.52 -12.73 30.61
N GLY A 136 -33.79 -12.83 30.21
CA GLY A 136 -34.85 -13.38 31.05
C GLY A 136 -35.19 -12.44 32.21
N ILE A 137 -35.01 -11.15 32.00
CA ILE A 137 -35.39 -10.06 32.92
C ILE A 137 -36.46 -9.19 32.26
N VAL A 138 -37.31 -8.57 33.07
CA VAL A 138 -38.47 -7.80 32.60
C VAL A 138 -38.24 -6.33 32.93
N PRO A 139 -38.11 -5.44 31.92
CA PRO A 139 -37.95 -4.02 32.17
C PRO A 139 -39.30 -3.43 32.61
N VAL A 140 -39.36 -2.82 33.80
CA VAL A 140 -40.59 -2.17 34.30
C VAL A 140 -40.68 -0.69 33.89
N ALA A 141 -39.54 -0.08 33.57
CA ALA A 141 -39.45 1.30 33.13
C ALA A 141 -38.23 1.51 32.23
N PHE A 142 -38.22 2.63 31.52
CA PHE A 142 -37.09 3.19 30.80
C PHE A 142 -36.64 4.43 31.56
N ILE A 143 -35.45 4.39 32.11
CA ILE A 143 -34.87 5.48 32.86
C ILE A 143 -33.82 6.14 31.99
N LEU A 144 -33.93 7.45 31.78
CA LEU A 144 -32.94 8.15 30.97
C LEU A 144 -31.60 8.26 31.72
N PRO A 145 -30.46 7.97 31.05
CA PRO A 145 -29.12 8.20 31.61
C PRO A 145 -28.89 9.62 32.11
N GLU A 146 -29.40 10.60 31.37
CA GLU A 146 -29.18 12.01 31.65
C GLU A 146 -30.38 12.68 32.35
N GLU A 147 -31.24 11.91 33.01
CA GLU A 147 -32.34 12.47 33.78
C GLU A 147 -31.77 13.49 34.80
N PRO A 148 -32.03 14.80 34.64
CA PRO A 148 -31.41 15.77 35.51
C PRO A 148 -32.02 15.59 36.91
N ILE A 149 -31.15 15.58 37.93
CA ILE A 149 -31.54 15.57 39.36
C ILE A 149 -32.57 16.69 39.66
N HIS A 150 -32.64 17.74 38.82
CA HIS A 150 -33.56 18.88 38.93
C HIS A 150 -34.31 19.27 37.64
N GLY A 151 -34.47 18.39 36.64
CA GLY A 151 -34.98 18.79 35.32
C GLY A 151 -35.99 17.83 34.72
N THR A 152 -37.05 18.39 34.13
CA THR A 152 -38.06 17.62 33.41
C THR A 152 -37.55 17.20 32.05
N ILE A 153 -37.62 15.90 31.75
CA ILE A 153 -37.40 15.32 30.42
C ILE A 153 -38.28 16.06 29.41
N ASP A 154 -37.75 16.31 28.20
CA ASP A 154 -38.54 16.87 27.11
C ASP A 154 -39.78 16.01 26.85
N ALA A 155 -40.96 16.64 26.85
CA ALA A 155 -42.23 15.93 26.71
C ALA A 155 -42.41 15.26 25.33
N SER A 156 -41.65 15.69 24.30
CA SER A 156 -41.62 14.99 23.02
C SER A 156 -40.76 13.73 23.12
N LEU A 157 -39.57 13.81 23.73
CA LEU A 157 -38.70 12.66 23.97
C LEU A 157 -39.39 11.59 24.82
N LYS A 158 -40.04 12.00 25.93
CA LYS A 158 -40.81 11.09 26.78
C LYS A 158 -41.89 10.34 25.99
N ARG A 159 -42.69 11.05 25.19
CA ARG A 159 -43.72 10.43 24.34
C ARG A 159 -43.15 9.48 23.30
N GLU A 160 -42.00 9.81 22.71
CA GLU A 160 -41.34 8.93 21.74
C GLU A 160 -40.91 7.61 22.40
N ILE A 161 -40.28 7.68 23.58
CA ILE A 161 -39.87 6.49 24.35
C ILE A 161 -41.10 5.66 24.76
N GLU A 162 -42.11 6.30 25.35
CA GLU A 162 -43.34 5.62 25.79
C GLU A 162 -44.12 5.01 24.63
N SER A 163 -44.06 5.59 23.43
CA SER A 163 -44.69 5.02 22.22
C SER A 163 -44.11 3.66 21.83
N ASN A 164 -42.89 3.35 22.30
CA ASN A 164 -42.28 2.05 22.14
C ASN A 164 -42.77 1.05 23.20
N GLY A 165 -43.67 1.40 24.10
CA GLY A 165 -44.33 0.46 25.03
C GLY A 165 -43.53 0.12 26.28
N ILE A 166 -42.64 1.00 26.73
CA ILE A 166 -42.04 0.94 28.08
C ILE A 166 -42.34 2.29 28.77
N PRO A 167 -42.88 2.30 30.01
CA PRO A 167 -43.07 3.54 30.77
C PRO A 167 -41.74 4.24 31.04
N THR A 168 -41.69 5.57 31.07
CA THR A 168 -40.43 6.28 31.42
C THR A 168 -40.27 6.56 32.91
N GLU A 169 -41.15 6.02 33.75
CA GLU A 169 -41.18 6.28 35.18
C GLU A 169 -41.36 4.96 35.93
N LEU A 170 -40.68 4.85 37.08
CA LEU A 170 -40.89 3.74 38.01
C LEU A 170 -42.29 3.84 38.63
N PRO A 171 -42.84 2.72 39.14
CA PRO A 171 -44.07 2.73 39.92
C PRO A 171 -43.97 3.72 41.09
N VAL A 172 -44.96 4.63 41.17
CA VAL A 172 -45.05 5.60 42.26
C VAL A 172 -45.58 4.90 43.51
N LEU A 173 -44.90 5.09 44.64
CA LEU A 173 -45.38 4.66 45.95
C LEU A 173 -46.13 5.80 46.64
N GLU A 174 -47.11 5.48 47.48
CA GLU A 174 -47.71 6.47 48.37
C GLU A 174 -46.70 6.82 49.48
N THR A 175 -46.29 8.08 49.54
CA THR A 175 -45.27 8.58 50.48
C THR A 175 -45.79 9.80 51.23
N ASP A 176 -45.24 10.06 52.42
CA ASP A 176 -45.63 11.23 53.24
C ASP A 176 -44.75 12.48 52.98
N GLY A 177 -43.67 12.32 52.19
CA GLY A 177 -42.77 13.39 51.74
C GLY A 177 -42.50 13.40 50.22
N THR A 178 -41.77 14.42 49.74
CA THR A 178 -41.32 14.55 48.34
C THR A 178 -39.88 15.06 48.29
N TYR A 179 -38.91 14.16 48.25
CA TYR A 179 -37.52 14.55 48.03
C TYR A 179 -36.70 13.41 47.41
N ARG A 180 -35.99 13.74 46.32
CA ARG A 180 -35.08 12.85 45.59
C ARG A 180 -33.70 13.51 45.58
N ASN A 181 -32.69 12.81 46.05
CA ASN A 181 -31.32 13.30 46.04
C ASN A 181 -30.30 12.15 45.95
N GLU A 182 -29.09 12.51 45.56
CA GLU A 182 -27.95 11.62 45.49
C GLU A 182 -26.91 12.03 46.52
N TYR A 183 -26.66 11.17 47.50
CA TYR A 183 -25.81 11.49 48.66
C TYR A 183 -24.37 10.95 48.53
N THR A 184 -24.17 9.95 47.69
CA THR A 184 -22.93 9.17 47.64
C THR A 184 -22.14 9.38 46.36
N TRP A 185 -22.41 10.48 45.64
CA TRP A 185 -21.72 10.81 44.39
C TRP A 185 -20.20 10.84 44.59
N ASN A 186 -19.46 10.12 43.74
CA ASN A 186 -18.01 10.04 43.75
C ASN A 186 -17.42 9.38 45.01
N TRP A 187 -18.17 8.48 45.65
CA TRP A 187 -17.68 7.70 46.80
C TRP A 187 -16.88 6.45 46.40
N ARG A 188 -16.74 6.16 45.11
CA ARG A 188 -15.97 5.02 44.56
C ARG A 188 -14.60 4.78 45.20
N GLU A 189 -13.88 5.86 45.50
CA GLU A 189 -12.53 5.84 46.06
C GLU A 189 -12.49 6.17 47.57
N MET A 190 -13.63 6.11 48.25
CA MET A 190 -13.68 6.38 49.68
C MET A 190 -12.96 5.27 50.48
N GLU A 191 -12.11 5.67 51.42
CA GLU A 191 -11.26 4.74 52.18
C GLU A 191 -11.50 4.76 53.69
N SER A 192 -12.32 5.67 54.24
CA SER A 192 -12.54 5.81 55.70
C SER A 192 -13.86 6.49 56.04
N LEU A 193 -14.50 6.08 57.15
CA LEU A 193 -15.68 6.74 57.74
C LEU A 193 -15.40 8.14 58.33
N GLU A 194 -14.12 8.47 58.51
CA GLU A 194 -13.69 9.81 58.97
C GLU A 194 -13.68 10.84 57.82
N ASP A 195 -13.93 10.41 56.58
CA ASP A 195 -14.07 11.31 55.43
C ASP A 195 -15.23 12.29 55.66
N SER A 196 -14.99 13.58 55.40
CA SER A 196 -16.00 14.62 55.63
C SER A 196 -17.26 14.40 54.79
N ARG A 197 -17.12 13.80 53.60
CA ARG A 197 -18.26 13.45 52.73
C ARG A 197 -19.27 12.55 53.44
N TYR A 198 -18.79 11.59 54.24
CA TYR A 198 -19.67 10.68 54.98
C TYR A 198 -20.44 11.40 56.07
N GLN A 199 -19.77 12.28 56.83
CA GLN A 199 -20.40 13.02 57.92
C GLN A 199 -21.44 14.00 57.38
N GLU A 200 -21.08 14.77 56.36
CA GLU A 200 -21.97 15.71 55.67
C GLU A 200 -23.19 15.01 55.09
N ALA A 201 -23.00 13.92 54.32
CA ALA A 201 -24.10 13.15 53.75
C ALA A 201 -25.00 12.52 54.82
N SER A 202 -24.42 12.05 55.93
CA SER A 202 -25.17 11.44 57.04
C SER A 202 -26.07 12.44 57.73
N GLU A 203 -25.61 13.68 57.92
CA GLU A 203 -26.43 14.77 58.45
C GLU A 203 -27.52 15.15 57.44
N GLN A 204 -27.12 15.37 56.18
CA GLN A 204 -28.01 15.82 55.12
C GLN A 204 -29.16 14.84 54.84
N ILE A 205 -28.90 13.54 54.74
CA ILE A 205 -29.96 12.56 54.44
C ILE A 205 -31.02 12.48 55.55
N ARG A 206 -30.63 12.75 56.80
CA ARG A 206 -31.56 12.82 57.93
C ARG A 206 -32.40 14.09 57.92
N GLU A 207 -31.83 15.21 57.49
CA GLU A 207 -32.56 16.47 57.34
C GLU A 207 -33.54 16.42 56.16
N ASP A 208 -33.11 15.84 55.05
CA ASP A 208 -33.89 15.76 53.81
C ASP A 208 -35.08 14.78 53.89
N ASN A 209 -34.95 13.73 54.71
CA ASN A 209 -35.89 12.59 54.80
C ASN A 209 -36.40 12.12 53.42
N PRO A 210 -35.51 11.63 52.54
CA PRO A 210 -35.86 11.35 51.15
C PRO A 210 -36.81 10.18 50.99
N THR A 211 -37.73 10.31 50.04
CA THR A 211 -38.59 9.22 49.59
C THR A 211 -38.00 8.47 48.40
N THR A 212 -37.02 9.05 47.72
CA THR A 212 -36.19 8.38 46.72
C THR A 212 -34.72 8.68 46.94
N ILE A 213 -33.92 7.63 47.10
CA ILE A 213 -32.45 7.74 47.20
C ILE A 213 -31.85 7.21 45.91
N LEU A 214 -31.04 8.05 45.27
CA LEU A 214 -30.26 7.67 44.10
C LEU A 214 -28.87 7.20 44.53
N LEU A 215 -28.41 6.10 43.95
CA LEU A 215 -27.06 5.54 44.13
C LEU A 215 -26.49 5.20 42.74
N HIS A 216 -25.17 5.28 42.57
CA HIS A 216 -24.49 4.69 41.40
C HIS A 216 -23.88 3.35 41.77
N ALA A 217 -24.06 2.33 40.92
CA ALA A 217 -23.56 0.98 41.17
C ALA A 217 -22.04 0.94 41.42
N GLN A 218 -21.28 1.83 40.78
CA GLN A 218 -19.84 1.91 40.93
C GLN A 218 -19.41 2.55 42.25
N ASP A 219 -20.25 3.37 42.88
CA ASP A 219 -19.97 3.94 44.20
C ASP A 219 -20.29 2.95 45.33
N TRP A 220 -20.77 1.74 45.02
CA TRP A 220 -21.06 0.71 46.01
C TRP A 220 -19.77 0.11 46.62
N ASN A 221 -19.54 0.44 47.89
CA ASN A 221 -18.43 -0.06 48.70
C ASN A 221 -18.90 -0.23 50.16
N PRO A 222 -18.05 -0.74 51.09
CA PRO A 222 -18.43 -0.94 52.48
C PRO A 222 -18.96 0.32 53.19
N TYR A 223 -18.49 1.51 52.81
CA TYR A 223 -18.88 2.79 53.41
C TYR A 223 -20.24 3.27 52.88
N THR A 224 -20.45 3.22 51.57
CA THR A 224 -21.76 3.47 50.94
C THR A 224 -22.83 2.53 51.50
N LYS A 225 -22.47 1.25 51.66
CA LYS A 225 -23.33 0.26 52.29
C LYS A 225 -23.65 0.65 53.72
N GLN A 226 -22.65 0.96 54.54
CA GLN A 226 -22.89 1.32 55.94
C GLN A 226 -23.79 2.56 56.04
N PHE A 227 -23.47 3.63 55.29
CA PHE A 227 -24.25 4.86 55.20
C PHE A 227 -25.73 4.59 54.92
N ILE A 228 -26.03 3.85 53.85
CA ILE A 228 -27.42 3.61 53.45
C ILE A 228 -28.12 2.72 54.48
N THR A 229 -27.45 1.70 55.02
CA THR A 229 -28.06 0.80 56.00
C THR A 229 -28.32 1.49 57.34
N ASP A 230 -27.47 2.42 57.76
CA ASP A 230 -27.65 3.22 58.98
C ASP A 230 -28.90 4.10 58.85
N TYR A 231 -29.09 4.76 57.70
CA TYR A 231 -30.29 5.55 57.43
C TYR A 231 -31.54 4.67 57.35
N LEU A 232 -31.53 3.61 56.55
CA LEU A 232 -32.68 2.73 56.37
C LEU A 232 -33.12 2.03 57.67
N SER A 233 -32.19 1.78 58.59
CA SER A 233 -32.50 1.20 59.91
C SER A 233 -33.04 2.20 60.91
N SER A 234 -32.82 3.50 60.70
CA SER A 234 -33.15 4.57 61.66
C SER A 234 -34.30 5.46 61.22
N THR A 235 -34.62 5.51 59.93
CA THR A 235 -35.72 6.32 59.40
C THR A 235 -37.09 5.79 59.81
N ASN A 236 -38.04 6.71 60.01
CA ASN A 236 -39.45 6.38 60.21
C ASN A 236 -40.24 6.35 58.90
N GLU A 237 -39.63 6.78 57.78
CA GLU A 237 -40.23 6.75 56.45
C GLU A 237 -40.62 5.32 56.09
N ARG A 238 -41.83 5.15 55.59
CA ARG A 238 -42.31 3.89 55.03
C ARG A 238 -42.45 4.12 53.54
N ASN A 239 -41.83 3.25 52.74
CA ASN A 239 -41.83 3.29 51.27
C ASN A 239 -40.70 4.10 50.61
N VAL A 240 -39.50 4.11 51.19
CA VAL A 240 -38.30 4.65 50.53
C VAL A 240 -38.03 3.86 49.25
N THR A 241 -37.87 4.56 48.12
CA THR A 241 -37.40 4.00 46.86
C THR A 241 -35.88 4.10 46.78
N ILE A 242 -35.19 2.98 46.60
CA ILE A 242 -33.75 2.98 46.29
C ILE A 242 -33.58 2.76 44.80
N ARG A 243 -33.08 3.76 44.08
CA ARG A 243 -32.73 3.66 42.66
C ARG A 243 -31.21 3.55 42.54
N VAL A 244 -30.74 2.46 41.94
CA VAL A 244 -29.33 2.24 41.63
C VAL A 244 -29.12 2.40 40.14
N ASP A 245 -28.40 3.44 39.74
CA ASP A 245 -28.06 3.72 38.35
C ASP A 245 -26.74 3.06 37.94
N ASP A 246 -26.54 3.02 36.63
CA ASP A 246 -25.35 2.48 35.97
C ASP A 246 -25.00 1.03 36.33
N VAL A 247 -26.01 0.18 36.52
CA VAL A 247 -25.77 -1.27 36.58
C VAL A 247 -25.44 -1.75 35.17
N GLU A 248 -24.19 -2.13 34.93
CA GLU A 248 -23.66 -2.43 33.60
C GLU A 248 -22.83 -3.73 33.59
N VAL A 249 -22.30 -4.09 32.42
CA VAL A 249 -21.49 -5.29 32.18
C VAL A 249 -20.30 -5.45 33.14
N ASN A 250 -19.76 -4.34 33.65
CA ASN A 250 -18.63 -4.32 34.58
C ASN A 250 -19.03 -4.33 36.06
N THR A 251 -20.32 -4.21 36.37
CA THR A 251 -20.82 -4.28 37.75
C THR A 251 -20.60 -5.69 38.28
N ARG A 252 -19.93 -5.79 39.43
CA ARG A 252 -19.58 -7.10 40.01
C ARG A 252 -20.84 -7.81 40.53
N PRO A 253 -21.05 -9.10 40.24
CA PRO A 253 -22.25 -9.84 40.63
C PRO A 253 -22.51 -9.83 42.14
N GLU A 254 -21.46 -9.82 42.97
CA GLU A 254 -21.58 -9.71 44.42
C GLU A 254 -22.14 -8.36 44.86
N MET A 255 -21.82 -7.26 44.15
CA MET A 255 -22.38 -5.93 44.44
C MET A 255 -23.86 -5.89 44.11
N VAL A 256 -24.27 -6.45 42.95
CA VAL A 256 -25.69 -6.57 42.57
C VAL A 256 -26.46 -7.36 43.63
N SER A 257 -25.91 -8.49 44.06
CA SER A 257 -26.50 -9.33 45.09
C SER A 257 -26.58 -8.64 46.46
N ASP A 258 -25.61 -7.78 46.78
CA ASP A 258 -25.56 -7.03 48.03
C ASP A 258 -26.55 -5.86 48.04
N MET A 259 -26.61 -5.08 46.95
CA MET A 259 -27.61 -4.02 46.77
C MET A 259 -29.04 -4.57 46.75
N ALA A 260 -29.24 -5.77 46.19
CA ALA A 260 -30.55 -6.42 46.19
C ALA A 260 -31.04 -6.80 47.59
N GLN A 261 -30.17 -6.88 48.59
CA GLN A 261 -30.57 -7.13 49.99
C GLN A 261 -31.22 -5.91 50.63
N LEU A 262 -31.13 -4.71 50.03
CA LEU A 262 -31.80 -3.53 50.57
C LEU A 262 -33.33 -3.68 50.61
N THR A 263 -33.90 -4.59 49.82
CA THR A 263 -35.34 -4.94 49.87
C THR A 263 -35.79 -5.53 51.22
N GLN A 264 -34.86 -5.96 52.08
CA GLN A 264 -35.18 -6.55 53.38
C GLN A 264 -35.52 -5.53 54.47
N TYR A 265 -35.19 -4.26 54.27
CA TYR A 265 -35.44 -3.21 55.25
C TYR A 265 -36.90 -2.79 55.22
N GLU A 266 -37.56 -2.73 56.38
CA GLU A 266 -39.00 -2.38 56.45
C GLU A 266 -39.32 -0.95 56.00
N SER A 267 -38.32 -0.07 55.97
CA SER A 267 -38.43 1.30 55.45
C SER A 267 -38.43 1.34 53.91
N VAL A 268 -37.87 0.31 53.26
CA VAL A 268 -37.75 0.23 51.80
C VAL A 268 -39.05 -0.28 51.20
N GLY A 269 -39.67 0.53 50.35
CA GLY A 269 -40.85 0.12 49.59
C GLY A 269 -40.50 -0.59 48.29
N GLN A 270 -39.47 -0.10 47.60
CA GLN A 270 -38.96 -0.74 46.38
C GLN A 270 -37.48 -0.43 46.17
N VAL A 271 -36.80 -1.38 45.53
CA VAL A 271 -35.44 -1.19 44.99
C VAL A 271 -35.54 -1.31 43.49
N ALA A 272 -34.92 -0.40 42.76
CA ALA A 272 -34.89 -0.39 41.30
C ALA A 272 -33.44 -0.31 40.81
N PHE A 273 -33.07 -1.19 39.87
CA PHE A 273 -31.79 -1.12 39.18
C PHE A 273 -32.02 -0.58 37.77
N ALA A 274 -31.38 0.54 37.45
CA ALA A 274 -31.29 1.05 36.09
C ALA A 274 -30.12 0.32 35.39
N VAL A 275 -30.48 -0.69 34.60
CA VAL A 275 -29.53 -1.59 33.93
C VAL A 275 -29.24 -1.07 32.53
N ILE A 276 -27.96 -0.86 32.24
CA ILE A 276 -27.46 -0.54 30.91
C ILE A 276 -27.25 -1.87 30.14
N PRO A 277 -28.02 -2.13 29.07
CA PRO A 277 -27.97 -3.42 28.35
C PRO A 277 -26.63 -3.74 27.70
N ALA A 278 -25.88 -2.70 27.30
CA ALA A 278 -24.61 -2.80 26.61
C ALA A 278 -23.62 -1.78 27.19
N GLY A 279 -22.37 -2.14 27.42
CA GLY A 279 -21.34 -1.27 27.98
C GLY A 279 -19.96 -1.58 27.42
N ALA A 280 -18.91 -0.91 27.91
CA ALA A 280 -17.54 -1.23 27.51
C ALA A 280 -17.11 -2.61 28.05
N GLY A 281 -16.38 -3.42 27.27
CA GLY A 281 -15.97 -4.77 27.67
C GLY A 281 -15.02 -4.79 28.88
N LYS A 282 -15.01 -5.91 29.61
CA LYS A 282 -14.08 -6.10 30.75
C LYS A 282 -12.62 -6.02 30.30
N GLY A 283 -11.88 -5.08 30.86
CA GLY A 283 -10.48 -4.84 30.53
C GLY A 283 -10.25 -3.93 29.33
N ASP A 284 -11.32 -3.46 28.68
CA ASP A 284 -11.20 -2.35 27.74
C ASP A 284 -10.87 -1.09 28.53
N ASN A 285 -9.70 -0.53 28.25
CA ASN A 285 -9.35 0.79 28.73
C ASN A 285 -10.40 1.76 28.18
N PRO A 286 -11.14 2.54 29.01
CA PRO A 286 -12.15 3.47 28.51
C PRO A 286 -11.58 4.52 27.53
N ALA A 287 -10.26 4.70 27.51
CA ALA A 287 -9.54 5.49 26.51
C ALA A 287 -9.53 4.88 25.09
N ILE A 288 -9.70 3.55 24.95
CA ILE A 288 -9.64 2.81 23.68
C ILE A 288 -11.05 2.48 23.15
N GLY A 289 -12.06 2.39 24.03
CA GLY A 289 -13.47 2.25 23.66
C GLY A 289 -14.05 3.41 22.84
N ASN A 290 -13.27 4.48 22.62
CA ASN A 290 -13.68 5.67 21.91
C ASN A 290 -12.93 5.89 20.58
N ILE A 291 -12.18 4.90 20.09
CA ILE A 291 -11.55 5.02 18.77
C ILE A 291 -12.63 4.80 17.70
N ASN A 292 -13.33 5.89 17.38
CA ASN A 292 -14.29 6.00 16.30
C ASN A 292 -13.77 5.23 15.07
N ILE A 293 -14.56 4.27 14.58
CA ILE A 293 -14.14 3.42 13.45
C ILE A 293 -13.80 4.26 12.22
N ASN A 294 -14.38 5.46 12.09
CA ASN A 294 -14.01 6.43 11.04
C ASN A 294 -12.57 6.90 11.17
N ARG A 295 -12.03 6.95 12.40
CA ARG A 295 -10.62 7.27 12.69
C ARG A 295 -9.70 6.11 12.35
N ILE A 296 -10.07 4.88 12.68
CA ILE A 296 -9.31 3.67 12.29
C ILE A 296 -9.32 3.52 10.77
N MET A 297 -10.49 3.61 10.15
CA MET A 297 -10.65 3.59 8.69
C MET A 297 -9.91 4.78 8.04
N GLY A 298 -9.90 5.95 8.68
CA GLY A 298 -9.09 7.09 8.25
C GLY A 298 -7.59 6.80 8.30
N VAL A 299 -7.10 6.18 9.37
CA VAL A 299 -5.70 5.75 9.50
C VAL A 299 -5.35 4.70 8.44
N TYR A 300 -6.20 3.70 8.23
CA TYR A 300 -6.02 2.69 7.17
C TYR A 300 -6.08 3.30 5.77
N PHE A 301 -6.97 4.26 5.54
CA PHE A 301 -7.07 5.00 4.27
C PHE A 301 -5.80 5.80 4.01
N TRP A 302 -5.32 6.56 5.00
CA TRP A 302 -4.07 7.31 4.87
C TRP A 302 -2.85 6.39 4.74
N PHE A 303 -2.80 5.29 5.50
CA PHE A 303 -1.79 4.25 5.34
C PHE A 303 -1.80 3.70 3.90
N PHE A 304 -2.98 3.39 3.35
CA PHE A 304 -3.13 2.92 1.97
C PHE A 304 -2.72 3.96 0.93
N ILE A 305 -3.11 5.22 1.11
CA ILE A 305 -2.71 6.34 0.24
C ILE A 305 -1.19 6.49 0.28
N ILE A 306 -0.59 6.45 1.46
CA ILE A 306 0.86 6.52 1.65
C ILE A 306 1.54 5.33 0.97
N THR A 307 1.11 4.09 1.22
CA THR A 307 1.73 2.88 0.65
C THR A 307 1.49 2.74 -0.86
N SER A 308 0.45 3.36 -1.42
CA SER A 308 0.16 3.32 -2.86
C SER A 308 0.82 4.48 -3.61
N LEU A 309 0.84 5.69 -3.03
CA LEU A 309 1.43 6.88 -3.64
C LEU A 309 2.95 7.00 -3.42
N LEU A 310 3.51 6.48 -2.31
CA LEU A 310 4.97 6.46 -2.10
C LEU A 310 5.71 5.67 -3.18
N PRO A 311 5.28 4.46 -3.58
CA PRO A 311 5.91 3.75 -4.68
C PRO A 311 5.81 4.52 -6.00
N LEU A 312 4.67 5.15 -6.29
CA LEU A 312 4.50 6.00 -7.48
C LEU A 312 5.44 7.21 -7.46
N SER A 313 5.57 7.88 -6.31
CA SER A 313 6.50 9.00 -6.14
C SER A 313 7.95 8.53 -6.21
N PHE A 314 8.27 7.34 -5.69
CA PHE A 314 9.57 6.69 -5.85
C PHE A 314 9.91 6.45 -7.33
N PHE A 315 8.97 5.93 -8.14
CA PHE A 315 9.21 5.76 -9.57
C PHE A 315 9.35 7.09 -10.32
N ALA A 316 8.57 8.11 -9.95
CA ALA A 316 8.67 9.44 -10.54
C ALA A 316 10.01 10.12 -10.19
N THR A 317 10.41 10.06 -8.92
CA THR A 317 11.70 10.58 -8.44
C THR A 317 12.86 9.79 -9.03
N TRP A 318 12.78 8.46 -9.12
CA TRP A 318 13.75 7.64 -9.84
C TRP A 318 13.89 8.09 -11.30
N LYS A 319 12.78 8.33 -12.01
CA LYS A 319 12.80 8.80 -13.40
C LYS A 319 13.47 10.16 -13.53
N LEU A 320 13.20 11.08 -12.60
CA LEU A 320 13.83 12.40 -12.53
C LEU A 320 15.32 12.31 -12.20
N LEU A 321 15.69 11.52 -11.19
CA LEU A 321 17.06 11.26 -10.77
C LEU A 321 17.85 10.53 -11.85
N SER A 322 17.25 9.59 -12.56
CA SER A 322 17.86 8.90 -13.72
C SER A 322 18.17 9.89 -14.84
N LYS A 323 17.23 10.81 -15.14
CA LYS A 323 17.44 11.89 -16.11
C LYS A 323 18.54 12.86 -15.65
N TRP A 324 18.55 13.21 -14.36
CA TRP A 324 19.57 14.06 -13.76
C TRP A 324 20.95 13.38 -13.72
N HIS A 325 21.02 12.09 -13.41
CA HIS A 325 22.26 11.32 -13.38
C HIS A 325 22.83 11.12 -14.79
N LYS A 326 21.98 11.02 -15.83
CA LYS A 326 22.43 11.12 -17.23
C LYS A 326 23.08 12.48 -17.52
N ASN A 327 22.45 13.59 -17.10
CA ASN A 327 23.04 14.93 -17.22
C ASN A 327 24.31 15.11 -16.37
N ARG A 328 24.40 14.46 -15.21
CA ARG A 328 25.57 14.55 -14.31
C ARG A 328 26.75 13.70 -14.79
N LYS A 329 26.49 12.54 -15.41
CA LYS A 329 27.51 11.77 -16.13
C LYS A 329 28.09 12.62 -17.24
N GLN A 330 27.25 13.31 -18.04
CA GLN A 330 27.69 14.24 -19.08
C GLN A 330 28.68 15.32 -18.58
N ASN A 331 28.50 15.85 -17.37
CA ASN A 331 29.44 16.81 -16.75
C ASN A 331 30.72 16.18 -16.17
N ARG A 332 30.75 14.87 -15.88
CA ARG A 332 31.94 14.16 -15.37
C ARG A 332 32.92 13.77 -16.47
N TYR A 333 32.53 13.90 -17.73
CA TYR A 333 33.38 13.62 -18.87
C TYR A 333 34.21 14.82 -19.31
N LEU A 334 34.08 15.99 -18.68
CA LEU A 334 34.96 17.11 -18.95
C LEU A 334 36.41 16.73 -18.59
N LEU A 335 37.37 17.05 -19.46
CA LEU A 335 38.81 16.94 -19.17
C LEU A 335 39.16 17.79 -17.93
N GLU A 336 40.32 17.57 -17.30
CA GLU A 336 40.73 18.30 -16.06
C GLU A 336 40.70 19.83 -16.18
N ASP A 337 40.69 20.38 -17.39
CA ASP A 337 40.57 21.81 -17.69
C ASP A 337 39.14 22.28 -18.03
N GLY A 338 38.13 21.43 -17.86
CA GLY A 338 36.71 21.76 -18.01
C GLY A 338 36.15 21.64 -19.43
N ARG A 339 36.84 20.98 -20.37
CA ARG A 339 36.41 20.83 -21.78
C ARG A 339 35.71 19.50 -22.08
N ASP A 340 34.68 19.51 -22.93
CA ASP A 340 33.86 18.32 -23.30
C ASP A 340 34.53 17.45 -24.37
N PRO A 341 34.75 16.13 -24.15
CA PRO A 341 35.34 15.21 -25.14
C PRO A 341 34.44 14.94 -26.35
N LYS A 342 33.20 15.45 -26.35
CA LYS A 342 32.29 15.49 -27.50
C LYS A 342 32.42 16.77 -28.33
N ASP A 343 33.29 17.71 -27.95
CA ASP A 343 33.62 18.87 -28.79
C ASP A 343 34.38 18.39 -30.05
N PRO A 344 33.83 18.57 -31.26
CA PRO A 344 34.46 18.13 -32.51
C PRO A 344 35.84 18.76 -32.78
N ASN A 345 36.26 19.78 -32.03
CA ASN A 345 37.60 20.36 -32.09
C ASN A 345 38.64 19.65 -31.21
N THR A 346 38.26 18.67 -30.38
CA THR A 346 39.18 17.99 -29.43
C THR A 346 39.68 16.63 -29.89
N LYS A 347 39.13 16.04 -30.95
CA LYS A 347 39.75 14.89 -31.63
C LYS A 347 40.68 15.42 -32.73
N GLY A 348 41.98 15.21 -32.59
CA GLY A 348 42.82 15.10 -33.80
C GLY A 348 42.18 14.08 -34.75
N PRO A 349 42.24 14.27 -36.08
CA PRO A 349 41.43 13.47 -37.00
C PRO A 349 41.77 11.98 -36.86
N ILE A 350 40.78 11.16 -36.44
CA ILE A 350 40.87 9.70 -36.38
C ILE A 350 41.39 9.21 -37.74
N LEU A 351 42.47 8.41 -37.73
CA LEU A 351 43.02 7.83 -38.94
C LEU A 351 42.38 6.46 -39.16
N VAL A 352 41.81 6.24 -40.34
CA VAL A 352 41.25 4.95 -40.76
C VAL A 352 42.18 4.29 -41.76
N SER A 353 42.52 3.01 -41.55
CA SER A 353 43.22 2.19 -42.54
C SER A 353 42.25 1.21 -43.20
N VAL A 354 41.97 1.40 -44.49
CA VAL A 354 41.20 0.45 -45.28
C VAL A 354 42.15 -0.54 -45.96
N ILE A 355 42.00 -1.82 -45.65
CA ILE A 355 42.86 -2.91 -46.12
C ILE A 355 42.10 -3.78 -47.11
N SER A 356 42.67 -3.95 -48.31
CA SER A 356 42.10 -4.81 -49.35
C SER A 356 43.13 -5.81 -49.88
N PRO A 357 43.01 -7.11 -49.53
CA PRO A 357 43.85 -8.16 -50.10
C PRO A 357 43.33 -8.58 -51.47
N ALA A 358 44.23 -8.75 -52.44
CA ALA A 358 43.92 -9.10 -53.82
C ALA A 358 44.82 -10.24 -54.34
N TYR A 359 44.22 -11.23 -54.99
CA TYR A 359 44.92 -12.29 -55.71
C TYR A 359 44.19 -12.64 -57.01
N ASN A 360 44.79 -12.33 -58.16
CA ASN A 360 44.21 -12.51 -59.49
C ASN A 360 42.85 -11.79 -59.69
N GLU A 361 42.81 -10.50 -59.37
CA GLU A 361 41.61 -9.67 -59.28
C GLU A 361 41.61 -8.53 -60.31
N GLU A 362 42.30 -8.70 -61.45
CA GLU A 362 42.43 -7.65 -62.47
C GLU A 362 41.08 -7.09 -62.97
N LYS A 363 40.00 -7.87 -62.88
CA LYS A 363 38.65 -7.50 -63.34
C LYS A 363 37.89 -6.60 -62.36
N SER A 364 38.22 -6.66 -61.07
CA SER A 364 37.41 -6.14 -59.97
C SER A 364 38.16 -5.10 -59.13
N ILE A 365 39.48 -5.27 -58.94
CA ILE A 365 40.29 -4.47 -58.02
C ILE A 365 40.22 -2.96 -58.31
N GLY A 366 40.17 -2.57 -59.58
CA GLY A 366 40.02 -1.15 -59.95
C GLY A 366 38.69 -0.54 -59.46
N LYS A 367 37.58 -1.28 -59.56
CA LYS A 367 36.27 -0.84 -59.05
C LYS A 367 36.25 -0.82 -57.52
N CYS A 368 36.86 -1.83 -56.88
CA CYS A 368 37.02 -1.89 -55.44
C CYS A 368 37.76 -0.66 -54.91
N LEU A 369 38.97 -0.39 -55.41
CA LEU A 369 39.79 0.76 -54.99
C LEU A 369 39.10 2.09 -55.26
N GLN A 370 38.43 2.24 -56.40
CA GLN A 370 37.65 3.44 -56.69
C GLN A 370 36.53 3.66 -55.66
N SER A 371 35.84 2.60 -55.23
CA SER A 371 34.79 2.70 -54.20
C SER A 371 35.32 3.08 -52.82
N ILE A 372 36.54 2.63 -52.48
CA ILE A 372 37.22 2.98 -51.23
C ILE A 372 37.69 4.43 -51.26
N LEU A 373 38.23 4.90 -52.38
CA LEU A 373 38.71 6.28 -52.52
C LEU A 373 37.56 7.30 -52.57
N ASN A 374 36.35 6.88 -52.95
CA ASN A 374 35.16 7.72 -53.04
C ASN A 374 34.30 7.74 -51.75
N GLN A 375 34.85 7.34 -50.61
CA GLN A 375 34.12 7.38 -49.33
C GLN A 375 33.86 8.82 -48.86
N ASP A 376 32.71 9.06 -48.24
CA ASP A 376 32.29 10.36 -47.71
C ASP A 376 32.98 10.77 -46.39
N TYR A 377 33.91 9.94 -45.92
CA TYR A 377 34.61 10.11 -44.66
C TYR A 377 35.50 11.37 -44.66
N LYS A 378 35.27 12.26 -43.69
CA LYS A 378 35.98 13.55 -43.57
C LYS A 378 37.29 13.48 -42.78
N GLY A 379 37.57 12.36 -42.12
CA GLY A 379 38.81 12.14 -41.38
C GLY A 379 39.98 11.78 -42.28
N LYS A 380 41.13 11.49 -41.67
CA LYS A 380 42.28 10.99 -42.44
C LYS A 380 42.06 9.52 -42.76
N MET A 381 42.35 9.13 -43.99
CA MET A 381 42.21 7.75 -44.44
C MET A 381 43.45 7.35 -45.22
N GLU A 382 43.98 6.17 -44.92
CA GLU A 382 44.94 5.48 -45.76
C GLU A 382 44.31 4.21 -46.33
N VAL A 383 44.73 3.84 -47.53
CA VAL A 383 44.26 2.63 -48.22
C VAL A 383 45.47 1.76 -48.50
N ILE A 384 45.40 0.51 -48.07
CA ILE A 384 46.46 -0.49 -48.21
C ILE A 384 45.91 -1.62 -49.08
N ALA A 385 46.40 -1.68 -50.30
CA ALA A 385 46.06 -2.74 -51.24
C ALA A 385 47.20 -3.78 -51.25
N VAL A 386 46.89 -5.04 -50.95
CA VAL A 386 47.88 -6.11 -50.88
C VAL A 386 47.77 -6.96 -52.13
N ASN A 387 48.80 -7.00 -52.96
CA ASN A 387 48.90 -8.01 -54.01
C ASN A 387 49.53 -9.28 -53.42
N ASP A 388 48.77 -10.37 -53.32
CA ASP A 388 49.21 -11.64 -52.73
C ASP A 388 49.78 -12.59 -53.81
N GLY A 389 50.79 -12.14 -54.56
CA GLY A 389 51.47 -12.96 -55.57
C GLY A 389 50.65 -13.25 -56.82
N SER A 390 49.82 -12.29 -57.28
CA SER A 390 49.02 -12.46 -58.50
C SER A 390 49.89 -12.70 -59.74
N SER A 391 49.37 -13.52 -60.66
CA SER A 391 49.97 -13.82 -61.98
C SER A 391 49.37 -12.98 -63.11
N ASP A 392 48.34 -12.19 -62.82
CA ASP A 392 47.62 -11.34 -63.76
C ASP A 392 48.05 -9.86 -63.61
N ARG A 393 47.25 -8.93 -64.15
CA ARG A 393 47.55 -7.49 -64.10
C ARG A 393 47.17 -6.80 -62.79
N THR A 394 46.81 -7.53 -61.73
CA THR A 394 46.34 -6.96 -60.46
C THR A 394 47.30 -5.91 -59.88
N ALA A 395 48.60 -6.24 -59.75
CA ALA A 395 49.59 -5.31 -59.21
C ALA A 395 49.77 -4.05 -60.08
N GLU A 396 49.80 -4.24 -61.41
CA GLU A 396 49.87 -3.15 -62.38
C GLU A 396 48.66 -2.22 -62.23
N ILE A 397 47.46 -2.77 -62.05
CA ILE A 397 46.24 -1.99 -61.86
C ILE A 397 46.29 -1.24 -60.53
N ILE A 398 46.66 -1.89 -59.42
CA ILE A 398 46.75 -1.23 -58.10
C ILE A 398 47.73 -0.05 -58.14
N SER A 399 48.88 -0.19 -58.82
CA SER A 399 49.89 0.88 -58.91
C SER A 399 49.41 2.17 -59.59
N LYS A 400 48.27 2.13 -60.31
CA LYS A 400 47.65 3.30 -60.94
C LYS A 400 46.79 4.12 -59.98
N TYR A 401 46.49 3.59 -58.79
CA TYR A 401 45.67 4.26 -57.78
C TYR A 401 46.56 4.91 -56.70
N PRO A 402 46.10 6.02 -56.08
CA PRO A 402 46.81 6.69 -54.99
C PRO A 402 46.65 5.93 -53.66
N VAL A 403 47.11 4.67 -53.63
CA VAL A 403 47.01 3.75 -52.49
C VAL A 403 48.38 3.16 -52.17
N LYS A 404 48.55 2.64 -50.95
CA LYS A 404 49.77 1.94 -50.56
C LYS A 404 49.71 0.50 -51.06
N LEU A 405 50.45 0.20 -52.13
CA LEU A 405 50.62 -1.16 -52.63
C LEU A 405 51.62 -1.93 -51.76
N LEU A 406 51.16 -3.03 -51.16
CA LEU A 406 52.00 -4.04 -50.55
C LEU A 406 52.08 -5.24 -51.51
N ASP A 407 53.18 -5.37 -52.24
CA ASP A 407 53.35 -6.39 -53.26
C ASP A 407 54.12 -7.62 -52.72
N LEU A 408 53.37 -8.68 -52.39
CA LEU A 408 53.92 -9.96 -51.99
C LEU A 408 54.25 -10.78 -53.25
N LYS A 409 55.50 -11.24 -53.36
CA LYS A 409 55.97 -11.96 -54.57
C LYS A 409 55.49 -13.40 -54.68
N VAL A 410 55.01 -13.98 -53.58
CA VAL A 410 54.53 -15.36 -53.51
C VAL A 410 53.19 -15.34 -52.78
N ASN A 411 52.20 -16.03 -53.34
CA ASN A 411 50.90 -16.18 -52.72
C ASN A 411 51.03 -16.94 -51.38
N GLY A 412 50.66 -16.28 -50.28
CA GLY A 412 50.61 -16.86 -48.94
C GLY A 412 49.19 -17.04 -48.39
N GLY A 413 48.17 -16.72 -49.18
CA GLY A 413 46.76 -16.72 -48.82
C GLY A 413 46.30 -15.44 -48.15
N LYS A 414 44.98 -15.19 -48.22
CA LYS A 414 44.29 -13.99 -47.69
C LYS A 414 44.69 -13.62 -46.26
N ALA A 415 44.79 -14.61 -45.35
CA ALA A 415 45.17 -14.36 -43.97
C ALA A 415 46.61 -13.82 -43.84
N ASN A 416 47.55 -14.33 -44.63
CA ASN A 416 48.92 -13.84 -44.67
C ASN A 416 48.97 -12.40 -45.21
N ALA A 417 48.27 -12.13 -46.31
CA ALA A 417 48.15 -10.79 -46.88
C ALA A 417 47.56 -9.78 -45.88
N LEU A 418 46.48 -10.14 -45.19
CA LEU A 418 45.86 -9.30 -44.16
C LEU A 418 46.81 -9.03 -42.98
N ASN A 419 47.48 -10.06 -42.45
CA ASN A 419 48.43 -9.89 -41.34
C ASN A 419 49.57 -8.95 -41.72
N LYS A 420 50.11 -9.07 -42.94
CA LYS A 420 51.17 -8.19 -43.44
C LYS A 420 50.70 -6.74 -43.63
N ALA A 421 49.44 -6.53 -44.03
CA ALA A 421 48.85 -5.20 -44.09
C ALA A 421 48.63 -4.59 -42.70
N ILE A 422 48.17 -5.37 -41.73
CA ILE A 422 47.95 -4.91 -40.35
C ILE A 422 49.27 -4.42 -39.73
N GLU A 423 50.39 -5.12 -39.98
CA GLU A 423 51.73 -4.74 -39.48
C GLU A 423 52.18 -3.33 -39.94
N ILE A 424 51.69 -2.86 -41.09
CA ILE A 424 52.11 -1.58 -41.70
C ILE A 424 51.01 -0.51 -41.67
N ALA A 425 49.83 -0.84 -41.14
CA ALA A 425 48.71 0.07 -40.96
C ALA A 425 48.97 0.99 -39.76
N LYS A 426 48.56 2.25 -39.90
CA LYS A 426 48.75 3.33 -38.91
C LYS A 426 47.44 3.84 -38.33
N GLY A 427 46.30 3.40 -38.85
CA GLY A 427 44.99 3.85 -38.44
C GLY A 427 44.60 3.32 -37.06
N ASP A 428 43.86 4.15 -36.34
CA ASP A 428 43.21 3.79 -35.08
C ASP A 428 42.07 2.78 -35.30
N ILE A 429 41.50 2.79 -36.51
CA ILE A 429 40.44 1.87 -36.95
C ILE A 429 40.91 1.17 -38.22
N LEU A 430 40.85 -0.17 -38.20
CA LEU A 430 41.13 -1.02 -39.36
C LEU A 430 39.81 -1.49 -39.98
N ILE A 431 39.66 -1.27 -41.28
CA ILE A 431 38.52 -1.75 -42.06
C ILE A 431 39.03 -2.72 -43.11
N PHE A 432 38.44 -3.91 -43.19
CA PHE A 432 38.81 -4.95 -44.14
C PHE A 432 37.75 -5.07 -45.24
N THR A 433 38.17 -5.04 -46.50
CA THR A 433 37.27 -5.21 -47.65
C THR A 433 37.90 -6.08 -48.73
N ASP A 434 37.11 -6.98 -49.31
CA ASP A 434 37.61 -7.88 -50.35
C ASP A 434 37.77 -7.15 -51.69
N SER A 435 38.75 -7.59 -52.48
CA SER A 435 39.13 -7.02 -53.78
C SER A 435 38.08 -7.17 -54.87
N ASP A 436 37.17 -8.13 -54.71
CA ASP A 436 36.02 -8.39 -55.59
C ASP A 436 34.76 -7.62 -55.19
N SER A 437 34.83 -6.84 -54.11
CA SER A 437 33.71 -6.14 -53.50
C SER A 437 33.85 -4.62 -53.63
N TYR A 438 32.74 -3.89 -53.54
CA TYR A 438 32.72 -2.43 -53.54
C TYR A 438 31.97 -1.89 -52.32
N MET A 439 32.51 -0.83 -51.71
CA MET A 439 31.93 -0.22 -50.51
C MET A 439 30.85 0.81 -50.88
N ALA A 440 29.77 0.87 -50.11
CA ALA A 440 28.79 1.95 -50.22
C ALA A 440 29.46 3.30 -49.90
N PRO A 441 29.05 4.44 -50.51
CA PRO A 441 29.73 5.72 -50.34
C PRO A 441 29.88 6.21 -48.88
N ASN A 442 28.95 5.78 -48.01
CA ASN A 442 28.91 6.14 -46.59
C ASN A 442 29.38 5.02 -45.65
N ALA A 443 30.02 3.96 -46.17
CA ALA A 443 30.36 2.79 -45.37
C ALA A 443 31.37 3.13 -44.26
N VAL A 444 32.46 3.82 -44.59
CA VAL A 444 33.50 4.19 -43.61
C VAL A 444 32.95 5.14 -42.54
N SER A 445 32.23 6.20 -42.93
CA SER A 445 31.64 7.14 -41.98
C SER A 445 30.63 6.48 -41.04
N SER A 446 29.83 5.54 -41.56
CA SER A 446 28.86 4.79 -40.76
C SER A 446 29.54 3.86 -39.74
N LEU A 447 30.57 3.10 -40.16
CA LEU A 447 31.31 2.22 -39.26
C LEU A 447 32.00 3.00 -38.14
N VAL A 448 32.67 4.11 -38.49
CA VAL A 448 33.34 4.99 -37.53
C VAL A 448 32.33 5.64 -36.58
N LYS A 449 31.16 6.04 -37.07
CA LYS A 449 30.07 6.58 -36.23
C LYS A 449 29.61 5.54 -35.20
N CYS A 450 29.35 4.30 -35.61
CA CYS A 450 28.89 3.25 -34.71
C CYS A 450 29.90 2.93 -33.60
N LEU A 451 31.20 2.90 -33.92
CA LEU A 451 32.27 2.72 -32.91
C LEU A 451 32.36 3.89 -31.94
N ASN A 452 32.19 5.13 -32.43
CA ASN A 452 32.23 6.32 -31.57
C ASN A 452 30.99 6.45 -30.67
N GLU A 453 29.82 5.99 -31.12
CA GLU A 453 28.58 6.08 -30.34
C GLU A 453 28.48 5.00 -29.24
N ASN A 454 29.30 3.95 -29.30
CA ASN A 454 29.26 2.82 -28.37
C ASN A 454 30.67 2.53 -27.82
N GLU A 455 30.99 3.10 -26.65
CA GLU A 455 32.33 3.00 -26.04
C GLU A 455 32.78 1.56 -25.70
N GLU A 456 31.84 0.62 -25.56
CA GLU A 456 32.14 -0.81 -25.32
C GLU A 456 32.35 -1.63 -26.61
N ALA A 457 32.00 -1.07 -27.78
CA ALA A 457 32.06 -1.80 -29.04
C ALA A 457 33.51 -1.91 -29.54
N GLN A 458 34.02 -3.14 -29.64
CA GLN A 458 35.37 -3.42 -30.16
C GLN A 458 35.39 -3.70 -31.67
N MET A 459 34.25 -4.10 -32.25
CA MET A 459 34.11 -4.43 -33.66
C MET A 459 32.71 -4.04 -34.16
N VAL A 460 32.64 -3.60 -35.42
CA VAL A 460 31.39 -3.28 -36.12
C VAL A 460 31.45 -3.89 -37.52
N ALA A 461 30.31 -4.38 -38.00
CA ALA A 461 30.19 -4.93 -39.35
C ALA A 461 29.06 -4.21 -40.10
N GLY A 462 29.30 -3.92 -41.38
CA GLY A 462 28.27 -3.39 -42.29
C GLY A 462 27.39 -4.51 -42.84
N ASN A 463 26.20 -4.15 -43.30
CA ASN A 463 25.36 -5.09 -44.06
C ASN A 463 25.97 -5.31 -45.45
N VAL A 464 26.14 -6.57 -45.85
CA VAL A 464 26.65 -6.96 -47.17
C VAL A 464 25.48 -7.27 -48.11
N PHE A 465 25.46 -6.62 -49.28
CA PHE A 465 24.49 -6.91 -50.33
C PHE A 465 25.16 -7.76 -51.42
N ILE A 466 24.56 -8.91 -51.72
CA ILE A 466 25.05 -9.80 -52.78
C ILE A 466 24.50 -9.29 -54.11
N HIS A 467 25.38 -8.86 -55.00
CA HIS A 467 25.01 -8.52 -56.38
C HIS A 467 25.09 -9.79 -57.24
N ASP A 468 23.95 -10.30 -57.71
CA ASP A 468 23.95 -11.44 -58.64
C ASP A 468 24.31 -10.95 -60.04
N ASN A 469 25.51 -11.31 -60.51
CA ASN A 469 25.94 -11.04 -61.89
C ASN A 469 25.29 -12.00 -62.92
N ARG A 470 24.35 -12.86 -62.51
CA ARG A 470 23.59 -13.71 -63.44
C ARG A 470 22.31 -13.01 -63.92
N GLY A 471 22.48 -12.20 -64.96
CA GLY A 471 21.41 -11.98 -65.93
C GLY A 471 20.87 -10.55 -66.05
N LYS A 472 21.58 -9.72 -66.82
CA LYS A 472 20.93 -8.94 -67.88
C LYS A 472 21.81 -9.02 -69.13
N LYS A 473 21.32 -9.83 -70.07
CA LYS A 473 21.73 -9.83 -71.49
C LYS A 473 21.46 -8.43 -72.06
N GLU A 474 22.34 -8.02 -72.96
CA GLU A 474 22.13 -6.90 -73.88
C GLU A 474 20.75 -6.97 -74.54
N SER A 475 20.03 -5.86 -74.51
CA SER A 475 18.93 -5.53 -75.43
C SER A 475 18.95 -4.05 -75.71
#